data_AF-A0A958J7R8-F1
#
_entry.id   AF-A0A958J7R8-F1
#
_cell.length_a   1.000
_cell.length_b   1.000
_cell.length_c   1.000
_cell.angle_alpha   90.00
_cell.angle_beta   90.00
_cell.angle_gamma   90.00
#
_symmetry.space_group_name_H-M   'P 1'
#
loop_
_entity.id
_entity.type
_entity.pdbx_description
1 polymer ?
#
loop_
_entity_poly.entity_id
_entity_poly.type
_entity_poly.pdbx_seq_one_letter_code
_entity_poly.pdbx_strand_id
1 'polypeptide(L)'
;NYYFRSSFAHVLGTLGEIGENELSQSEEYEAGDVVGKKGIEKGLDKELRGQKGFKFVKVDALGRTVEDLSPRENALPHPGKDLFLTIDARLQQYADSLFGDRNGAFVAVDPRNGEILTMVSKPDYDLNLFAEAVKPEVWQELMSDSLKPLYDRATQATYPPGSTYKMVAAIAGLNEGIITPQWTIFCPGYYRIGRRTVHCWNAAGHGEVN
;
A
#
# COMPACT_ATOMS: atom_id res chain seq x y z
N ASN A 1 -12.53 2.74 13.11
CA ASN A 1 -13.67 3.15 12.26
C ASN A 1 -13.13 4.02 11.14
N TYR A 2 -13.24 3.54 9.90
CA TYR A 2 -12.73 4.18 8.69
C TYR A 2 -13.90 4.83 7.93
N TYR A 3 -13.87 6.17 7.83
CA TYR A 3 -14.96 6.94 7.20
C TYR A 3 -15.10 6.66 5.70
N PHE A 4 -13.98 6.55 4.99
CA PHE A 4 -13.94 6.33 3.54
C PHE A 4 -13.84 4.86 3.13
N ARG A 5 -14.01 3.93 4.08
CA ARG A 5 -14.15 2.48 3.88
C ARG A 5 -13.16 1.90 2.88
N SER A 6 -13.61 1.52 1.69
CA SER A 6 -12.82 0.77 0.71
C SER A 6 -11.80 1.62 -0.05
N SER A 7 -12.14 2.88 -0.37
CA SER A 7 -11.33 3.74 -1.26
C SER A 7 -9.91 4.02 -0.72
N PHE A 8 -9.69 3.80 0.58
CA PHE A 8 -8.42 4.00 1.26
C PHE A 8 -7.79 2.70 1.75
N ALA A 9 -8.34 1.54 1.39
CA ALA A 9 -7.97 0.25 1.97
C ALA A 9 -6.48 -0.07 1.86
N HIS A 10 -5.94 0.13 0.67
CA HIS A 10 -4.52 -0.13 0.40
C HIS A 10 -3.60 0.99 0.89
N VAL A 11 -4.12 2.21 1.05
CA VAL A 11 -3.36 3.36 1.55
C VAL A 11 -3.19 3.27 3.06
N LEU A 12 -4.30 3.26 3.80
CA LEU A 12 -4.28 3.20 5.25
C LEU A 12 -3.81 1.82 5.71
N GLY A 13 -4.33 0.77 5.09
CA GLY A 13 -4.10 -0.60 5.54
C GLY A 13 -5.01 -0.96 6.71
N THR A 14 -4.67 -2.06 7.37
CA THR A 14 -5.54 -2.73 8.34
C THR A 14 -4.83 -2.94 9.65
N LEU A 15 -5.59 -2.95 10.74
CA LEU A 15 -5.17 -3.41 12.05
C LEU A 15 -5.46 -4.90 12.21
N GLY A 16 -4.83 -5.54 13.20
CA GLY A 16 -5.13 -6.91 13.58
C GLY A 16 -4.32 -7.35 14.80
N GLU A 17 -4.76 -8.41 15.47
CA GLU A 17 -4.05 -8.97 16.63
C GLU A 17 -2.63 -9.40 16.26
N ILE A 18 -1.67 -9.15 17.15
CA ILE A 18 -0.28 -9.51 16.96
C ILE A 18 -0.13 -11.03 16.80
N GLY A 19 0.58 -11.46 15.76
CA GLY A 19 0.86 -12.87 15.53
C GLY A 19 2.04 -13.35 16.38
N GLU A 20 2.13 -14.66 16.60
CA GLU A 20 3.20 -15.29 17.40
C GLU A 20 4.61 -14.92 16.91
N ASN A 21 4.80 -14.87 15.58
CA ASN A 21 6.08 -14.47 14.98
C ASN A 21 6.43 -13.01 15.30
N GLU A 22 5.46 -12.10 15.22
CA GLU A 22 5.68 -10.67 15.52
C GLU A 22 5.96 -10.46 17.01
N LEU A 23 5.25 -11.19 17.87
CA LEU A 23 5.44 -11.19 19.32
C LEU A 23 6.84 -11.71 19.70
N SER A 24 7.32 -12.77 19.06
CA SER A 24 8.66 -13.33 19.30
C SER A 24 9.81 -12.38 18.94
N GLN A 25 9.55 -11.37 18.12
CA GLN A 25 10.54 -10.44 17.59
C GLN A 25 10.55 -9.09 18.31
N SER A 26 9.68 -8.90 19.31
CA SER A 26 9.54 -7.62 20.00
C SER A 26 9.29 -7.81 21.49
N GLU A 27 10.04 -7.07 22.30
CA GLU A 27 9.79 -6.97 23.73
C GLU A 27 8.73 -5.90 24.07
N GLU A 28 8.28 -5.12 23.08
CA GLU A 28 7.36 -3.99 23.27
C GLU A 28 5.88 -4.34 23.04
N TYR A 29 5.57 -5.59 22.67
CA TYR A 29 4.21 -6.07 22.45
C TYR A 29 3.85 -7.21 23.40
N GLU A 30 2.57 -7.31 23.69
CA GLU A 30 1.98 -8.37 24.48
C GLU A 30 0.96 -9.15 23.64
N ALA A 31 0.70 -10.41 24.00
CA ALA A 31 -0.35 -11.19 23.36
C ALA A 31 -1.71 -10.47 23.51
N GLY A 32 -2.49 -10.41 22.43
CA GLY A 32 -3.73 -9.66 22.38
C GLY A 32 -3.59 -8.21 21.87
N ASP A 33 -2.37 -7.73 21.64
CA ASP A 33 -2.17 -6.38 21.10
C ASP A 33 -2.67 -6.25 19.67
N VAL A 34 -3.37 -5.16 19.39
CA VAL A 34 -3.79 -4.79 18.04
C VAL A 34 -2.69 -3.94 17.41
N VAL A 35 -2.15 -4.42 16.29
CA VAL A 35 -1.04 -3.79 15.57
C VAL A 35 -1.39 -3.61 14.09
N GLY A 36 -0.73 -2.66 13.43
CA GLY A 36 -0.78 -2.47 12.00
C GLY A 36 -0.27 -3.67 11.21
N LYS A 37 -1.13 -4.21 10.32
CA LYS A 37 -0.81 -5.36 9.46
C LYS A 37 -0.47 -4.99 8.02
N LYS A 38 -1.01 -3.87 7.52
CA LYS A 38 -0.80 -3.39 6.16
C LYS A 38 -0.73 -1.86 6.11
N GLY A 39 -0.30 -1.33 4.97
CA GLY A 39 -0.34 0.10 4.65
C GLY A 39 0.38 0.96 5.67
N ILE A 40 -0.12 2.17 5.85
CA ILE A 40 0.35 3.16 6.83
C ILE A 40 0.23 2.63 8.26
N GLU A 41 -0.86 1.93 8.60
CA GLU A 41 -1.06 1.38 9.94
C GLU A 41 0.15 0.50 10.35
N LYS A 42 0.64 -0.36 9.44
CA LYS A 42 1.85 -1.16 9.70
C LYS A 42 3.13 -0.34 9.65
N GLY A 43 3.25 0.55 8.66
CA GLY A 43 4.47 1.31 8.43
C GLY A 43 4.82 2.26 9.57
N LEU A 44 3.80 2.77 10.27
CA LEU A 44 3.91 3.77 11.33
C LEU A 44 3.26 3.31 12.65
N ASP A 45 3.11 2.00 12.86
CA ASP A 45 2.45 1.44 14.05
C ASP A 45 3.05 1.99 15.35
N LYS A 46 4.38 2.12 15.41
CA LYS A 46 5.09 2.60 16.59
C LYS A 46 4.73 4.05 16.93
N GLU A 47 4.57 4.90 15.93
CA GLU A 47 4.17 6.29 16.08
C GLU A 47 2.68 6.43 16.41
N LEU A 48 1.84 5.59 15.82
CA LEU A 48 0.38 5.65 15.93
C LEU A 48 -0.16 5.01 17.22
N ARG A 49 0.47 3.95 17.73
CA ARG A 49 -0.03 3.18 18.89
C ARG A 49 0.10 3.92 20.22
N GLY A 50 1.08 4.83 20.32
CA GLY A 50 1.38 5.53 21.57
C GLY A 50 2.04 4.62 22.62
N GLN A 51 1.78 4.90 23.90
CA GLN A 51 2.32 4.13 25.01
C GLN A 51 1.20 3.68 25.94
N LYS A 52 1.20 2.39 26.28
CA LYS A 52 0.25 1.82 27.23
C LYS A 52 0.47 2.40 28.62
N GLY A 53 -0.62 2.74 29.27
CA GLY A 53 -0.66 2.97 30.72
C GLY A 53 -0.92 1.66 31.45
N PHE A 54 -0.83 1.68 32.77
CA PHE A 54 -1.18 0.54 33.62
C PHE A 54 -1.89 1.00 34.89
N LYS A 55 -2.74 0.13 35.42
CA LYS A 55 -3.53 0.38 36.62
C LYS A 55 -3.43 -0.79 37.58
N PHE A 56 -3.05 -0.54 38.83
CA PHE A 56 -3.07 -1.56 39.88
C PHE A 56 -4.44 -1.65 40.53
N VAL A 57 -5.03 -2.84 40.47
CA VAL A 57 -6.34 -3.16 41.07
C VAL A 57 -6.20 -4.29 42.06
N LYS A 58 -6.80 -4.16 43.24
CA LYS A 58 -6.96 -5.23 44.21
C LYS A 58 -8.11 -6.11 43.75
N VAL A 59 -7.88 -7.41 43.68
CA VAL A 59 -8.93 -8.39 43.40
C VAL A 59 -9.15 -9.31 44.61
N ASP A 60 -10.37 -9.80 44.78
CA ASP A 60 -10.67 -10.85 45.77
C ASP A 60 -10.25 -12.24 45.25
N ALA A 61 -10.42 -13.27 46.08
CA ALA A 61 -10.08 -14.66 45.71
C ALA A 61 -10.91 -15.22 44.53
N LEU A 62 -11.98 -14.54 44.13
CA LEU A 62 -12.81 -14.88 42.97
C LEU A 62 -12.47 -14.01 41.75
N GLY A 63 -11.45 -13.14 41.83
CA GLY A 63 -11.00 -12.27 40.74
C GLY A 63 -11.81 -11.00 40.56
N ARG A 64 -12.73 -10.65 41.47
CA ARG A 64 -13.54 -9.44 41.37
C ARG A 64 -12.75 -8.25 41.87
N THR A 65 -12.78 -7.14 41.14
CA THR A 65 -12.12 -5.89 41.54
C THR A 65 -12.78 -5.33 42.81
N VAL A 66 -11.98 -5.14 43.85
CA VAL A 66 -12.41 -4.65 45.16
C VAL A 66 -12.05 -3.18 45.33
N GLU A 67 -10.84 -2.77 44.90
CA GLU A 67 -10.31 -1.44 45.18
C GLU A 67 -9.14 -1.10 44.24
N ASP A 68 -8.96 0.17 43.88
CA ASP A 68 -7.75 0.63 43.20
C ASP A 68 -6.62 0.78 44.21
N LEU A 69 -5.55 -0.03 44.08
CA LEU A 69 -4.51 -0.13 45.12
C LEU A 69 -3.68 1.13 45.28
N SER A 70 -3.36 1.79 44.17
CA SER A 70 -2.40 2.89 44.17
C SER A 70 -2.62 3.84 42.99
N PRO A 71 -3.53 4.83 43.10
CA PRO A 71 -3.72 5.85 42.06
C PRO A 71 -2.43 6.60 41.67
N ARG A 72 -1.46 6.68 42.59
CA ARG A 72 -0.15 7.34 42.39
C ARG A 72 0.88 6.49 41.65
N GLU A 73 0.73 5.16 41.65
CA GLU A 73 1.63 4.25 40.94
C GLU A 73 1.11 3.90 39.54
N ASN A 74 -0.15 4.22 39.24
CA ASN A 74 -0.72 4.06 37.91
C ASN A 74 -0.03 5.00 36.91
N ALA A 75 0.29 4.49 35.73
CA ALA A 75 0.70 5.30 34.60
C ALA A 75 -0.50 5.53 33.67
N LEU A 76 -0.75 6.79 33.31
CA LEU A 76 -1.73 7.11 32.27
C LEU A 76 -1.18 6.69 30.90
N PRO A 77 -2.05 6.20 30.00
CA PRO A 77 -1.63 5.96 28.63
C PRO A 77 -1.28 7.29 27.94
N HIS A 78 -0.29 7.25 27.05
CA HIS A 78 0.03 8.37 26.18
C HIS A 78 -0.50 8.05 24.78
N PRO A 79 -1.38 8.88 24.20
CA PRO A 79 -1.87 8.66 22.86
C PRO A 79 -0.72 8.71 21.85
N GLY A 80 -0.86 7.97 20.77
CA GLY A 80 0.04 8.07 19.63
C GLY A 80 -0.03 9.43 18.94
N LYS A 81 0.80 9.61 17.92
CA LYS A 81 0.88 10.85 17.16
C LYS A 81 -0.22 10.88 16.11
N ASP A 82 -0.81 12.07 15.93
CA ASP A 82 -1.62 12.34 14.76
C ASP A 82 -0.74 12.40 13.51
N LEU A 83 -1.25 11.83 12.42
CA LEU A 83 -0.57 11.78 11.14
C LEU A 83 -1.35 12.58 10.09
N PHE A 84 -0.64 13.46 9.38
CA PHE A 84 -1.17 14.20 8.25
C PHE A 84 -0.61 13.61 6.96
N LEU A 85 -1.50 13.08 6.12
CA LEU A 85 -1.13 12.51 4.83
C LEU A 85 -1.18 13.57 3.73
N THR A 86 -0.43 13.32 2.66
CA THR A 86 -0.39 14.13 1.44
C THR A 86 -1.54 13.79 0.48
N ILE A 87 -2.30 12.74 0.77
CA ILE A 87 -3.43 12.28 -0.03
C ILE A 87 -4.58 13.29 0.04
N ASP A 88 -5.02 13.84 -1.10
CA ASP A 88 -6.27 14.60 -1.17
C ASP A 88 -7.43 13.62 -1.18
N ALA A 89 -8.26 13.66 -0.13
CA ALA A 89 -9.33 12.68 0.03
C ALA A 89 -10.39 12.75 -1.08
N ARG A 90 -10.68 13.94 -1.62
CA ARG A 90 -11.63 14.11 -2.71
C ARG A 90 -11.05 13.55 -4.01
N LEU A 91 -9.77 13.78 -4.25
CA LEU A 91 -9.07 13.22 -5.41
C LEU A 91 -9.02 11.69 -5.33
N GLN A 92 -8.73 11.12 -4.16
CA GLN A 92 -8.73 9.69 -3.93
C GLN A 92 -10.09 9.07 -4.25
N GLN A 93 -11.18 9.60 -3.69
CA GLN A 93 -12.53 9.10 -3.95
C GLN A 93 -12.93 9.25 -5.42
N TYR A 94 -12.57 10.38 -6.04
CA TYR A 94 -12.86 10.59 -7.45
C TYR A 94 -12.10 9.60 -8.32
N ALA A 95 -10.79 9.44 -8.12
CA ALA A 95 -9.97 8.47 -8.84
C ALA A 95 -10.48 7.04 -8.64
N ASP A 96 -10.84 6.66 -7.42
CA ASP A 96 -11.45 5.37 -7.09
C ASP A 96 -12.74 5.14 -7.88
N SER A 97 -13.63 6.14 -7.92
CA SER A 97 -14.91 6.05 -8.65
C SER A 97 -14.71 5.88 -10.17
N LEU A 98 -13.62 6.44 -10.72
CA LEU A 98 -13.30 6.30 -12.13
C LEU A 98 -12.90 4.87 -12.49
N PHE A 99 -12.38 4.06 -11.56
CA PHE A 99 -12.04 2.67 -11.86
C PHE A 99 -13.26 1.83 -12.22
N GLY A 100 -14.40 2.04 -11.53
CA GLY A 100 -15.56 1.16 -11.64
C GLY A 100 -15.17 -0.29 -11.34
N ASP A 101 -15.55 -1.22 -12.22
CA ASP A 101 -15.26 -2.65 -12.08
C ASP A 101 -13.88 -3.06 -12.64
N ARG A 102 -12.99 -2.11 -12.92
CA ARG A 102 -11.67 -2.39 -13.51
C ARG A 102 -10.65 -2.75 -12.44
N ASN A 103 -9.81 -3.72 -12.77
CA ASN A 103 -8.69 -4.12 -11.94
C ASN A 103 -7.44 -3.35 -12.36
N GLY A 104 -6.69 -2.83 -11.40
CA GLY A 104 -5.46 -2.10 -11.67
C GLY A 104 -5.04 -1.20 -10.53
N ALA A 105 -4.14 -0.27 -10.84
CA ALA A 105 -3.70 0.74 -9.89
C ALA A 105 -3.55 2.09 -10.57
N PHE A 106 -3.68 3.15 -9.78
CA PHE A 106 -3.43 4.52 -10.21
C PHE A 106 -2.74 5.27 -9.09
N VAL A 107 -1.67 5.97 -9.42
CA VAL A 107 -0.91 6.78 -8.47
C VAL A 107 -0.69 8.15 -9.10
N ALA A 108 -1.09 9.21 -8.41
CA ALA A 108 -0.70 10.57 -8.79
C ALA A 108 0.33 11.10 -7.79
N VAL A 109 1.42 11.61 -8.32
CA VAL A 109 2.55 12.14 -7.57
C VAL A 109 2.77 13.59 -7.98
N ASP A 110 3.01 14.47 -7.02
CA ASP A 110 3.55 15.79 -7.32
C ASP A 110 5.04 15.67 -7.67
N PRO A 111 5.44 15.90 -8.94
CA PRO A 111 6.83 15.70 -9.35
C PRO A 111 7.80 16.70 -8.75
N ARG A 112 7.32 17.77 -8.09
CA ARG A 112 8.16 18.81 -7.51
C ARG A 112 8.75 18.41 -6.16
N ASN A 113 8.04 17.57 -5.40
CA ASN A 113 8.40 17.19 -4.04
C ASN A 113 8.21 15.67 -3.74
N GLY A 114 7.62 14.91 -4.66
CA GLY A 114 7.38 13.48 -4.51
C GLY A 114 6.14 13.12 -3.68
N GLU A 115 5.31 14.09 -3.31
CA GLU A 115 4.10 13.83 -2.53
C GLU A 115 3.09 12.98 -3.31
N ILE A 116 2.53 11.96 -2.66
CA ILE A 116 1.47 11.14 -3.22
C ILE A 116 0.13 11.81 -2.98
N LEU A 117 -0.54 12.24 -4.05
CA LEU A 117 -1.83 12.93 -3.97
C LEU A 117 -3.01 11.94 -3.96
N THR A 118 -2.84 10.79 -4.60
CA THR A 118 -3.79 9.67 -4.59
C THR A 118 -3.07 8.36 -4.93
N MET A 119 -3.51 7.27 -4.33
CA MET A 119 -3.04 5.91 -4.60
C MET A 119 -4.22 4.93 -4.55
N VAL A 120 -4.73 4.55 -5.72
CA VAL A 120 -5.83 3.61 -5.89
C VAL A 120 -5.28 2.24 -6.28
N SER A 121 -5.82 1.18 -5.68
CA SER A 121 -5.59 -0.20 -6.08
C SER A 121 -6.94 -0.92 -6.10
N LYS A 122 -7.28 -1.58 -7.21
CA LYS A 122 -8.54 -2.28 -7.42
C LYS A 122 -8.35 -3.73 -7.89
N PRO A 123 -9.22 -4.67 -7.45
CA PRO A 123 -10.33 -4.45 -6.52
C PRO A 123 -9.83 -4.19 -5.10
N ASP A 124 -10.62 -3.45 -4.32
CA ASP A 124 -10.37 -3.12 -2.92
C ASP A 124 -11.37 -3.84 -2.00
N TYR A 125 -11.33 -3.53 -0.70
CA TYR A 125 -12.16 -4.16 0.33
C TYR A 125 -12.53 -3.15 1.42
N ASP A 126 -13.65 -3.35 2.12
CA ASP A 126 -14.04 -2.44 3.22
C ASP A 126 -13.12 -2.60 4.42
N LEU A 127 -12.36 -1.55 4.74
CA LEU A 127 -11.45 -1.52 5.90
C LEU A 127 -12.15 -1.79 7.23
N ASN A 128 -13.42 -1.45 7.37
CA ASN A 128 -14.14 -1.67 8.62
C ASN A 128 -14.34 -3.15 8.92
N LEU A 129 -14.21 -4.03 7.93
CA LEU A 129 -14.18 -5.48 8.16
C LEU A 129 -12.98 -5.92 9.00
N PHE A 130 -11.93 -5.10 9.05
CA PHE A 130 -10.67 -5.31 9.77
C PHE A 130 -10.50 -4.40 10.99
N ALA A 131 -11.46 -3.53 11.28
CA ALA A 131 -11.41 -2.67 12.46
C ALA A 131 -11.68 -3.46 13.76
N GLU A 132 -12.31 -4.63 13.65
CA GLU A 132 -12.57 -5.58 14.72
C GLU A 132 -12.06 -6.98 14.30
N ALA A 133 -12.31 -8.00 15.12
CA ALA A 133 -12.01 -9.38 14.76
C ALA A 133 -12.75 -9.77 13.46
N VAL A 134 -11.99 -10.02 12.41
CA VAL A 134 -12.52 -10.39 11.08
C VAL A 134 -13.24 -11.73 11.20
N LYS A 135 -14.48 -11.80 10.71
CA LYS A 135 -15.24 -13.04 10.67
C LYS A 135 -14.54 -14.06 9.75
N PRO A 136 -14.43 -15.34 10.14
CA PRO A 136 -13.77 -16.36 9.32
C PRO A 136 -14.33 -16.45 7.90
N GLU A 137 -15.64 -16.28 7.72
CA GLU A 137 -16.30 -16.37 6.42
C GLU A 137 -15.87 -15.24 5.48
N VAL A 138 -15.82 -14.00 5.99
CA VAL A 138 -15.38 -12.81 5.25
C VAL A 138 -13.90 -12.92 4.88
N TRP A 139 -13.08 -13.42 5.81
CA TRP A 139 -11.66 -13.65 5.53
C TRP A 139 -11.47 -14.69 4.42
N GLN A 140 -12.22 -15.80 4.46
CA GLN A 140 -12.18 -16.82 3.41
C GLN A 140 -12.65 -16.28 2.06
N GLU A 141 -13.70 -15.45 2.03
CA GLU A 141 -14.16 -14.80 0.80
C GLU A 141 -13.06 -13.93 0.18
N LEU A 142 -12.46 -13.02 0.95
CA LEU A 142 -11.40 -12.13 0.47
C LEU A 142 -10.12 -12.87 0.05
N MET A 143 -9.81 -14.00 0.71
CA MET A 143 -8.66 -14.85 0.39
C MET A 143 -8.87 -15.74 -0.83
N SER A 144 -10.11 -16.21 -1.05
CA SER A 144 -10.45 -17.11 -2.16
C SER A 144 -10.86 -16.36 -3.43
N ASP A 145 -11.10 -15.05 -3.35
CA ASP A 145 -11.39 -14.22 -4.51
C ASP A 145 -10.24 -14.26 -5.53
N SER A 146 -10.57 -14.77 -6.71
CA SER A 146 -9.69 -14.83 -7.89
C SER A 146 -9.12 -13.47 -8.32
N LEU A 147 -9.83 -12.38 -8.02
CA LEU A 147 -9.40 -11.02 -8.31
C LEU A 147 -8.46 -10.45 -7.25
N LYS A 148 -8.18 -11.17 -6.16
CA LYS A 148 -7.17 -10.81 -5.15
C LYS A 148 -7.35 -9.37 -4.61
N PRO A 149 -8.46 -9.05 -3.94
CA PRO A 149 -8.72 -7.71 -3.40
C PRO A 149 -7.75 -7.32 -2.28
N LEU A 150 -7.16 -8.29 -1.58
CA LEU A 150 -6.16 -8.02 -0.53
C LEU A 150 -4.78 -7.61 -1.06
N TYR A 151 -4.57 -7.66 -2.38
CA TYR A 151 -3.30 -7.40 -3.05
C TYR A 151 -3.22 -5.95 -3.51
N ASP A 152 -2.28 -5.20 -2.93
CA ASP A 152 -2.04 -3.81 -3.32
C ASP A 152 -1.26 -3.76 -4.64
N ARG A 153 -1.97 -3.42 -5.71
CA ARG A 153 -1.39 -3.33 -7.05
C ARG A 153 -0.56 -2.07 -7.27
N ALA A 154 -0.74 -1.03 -6.47
CA ALA A 154 0.03 0.19 -6.62
C ALA A 154 1.48 -0.02 -6.17
N THR A 155 1.70 -0.84 -5.13
CA THR A 155 3.03 -1.02 -4.52
C THR A 155 3.61 -2.42 -4.70
N GLN A 156 2.79 -3.46 -4.87
CA GLN A 156 3.25 -4.86 -4.86
C GLN A 156 3.18 -5.53 -6.24
N ALA A 157 2.41 -4.98 -7.18
CA ALA A 157 2.24 -5.60 -8.49
C ALA A 157 3.45 -5.42 -9.40
N THR A 158 3.86 -6.53 -10.00
CA THR A 158 4.94 -6.58 -10.98
C THR A 158 4.35 -6.76 -12.38
N TYR A 159 4.26 -5.64 -13.11
CA TYR A 159 3.86 -5.64 -14.52
C TYR A 159 5.07 -5.34 -15.41
N PRO A 160 5.20 -5.96 -16.58
CA PRO A 160 6.12 -5.48 -17.60
C PRO A 160 5.78 -4.01 -17.92
N PRO A 161 6.73 -3.06 -17.83
CA PRO A 161 6.44 -1.64 -18.04
C PRO A 161 6.04 -1.34 -19.51
N GLY A 162 6.45 -2.20 -20.44
CA GLY A 162 6.14 -2.02 -21.86
C GLY A 162 6.76 -0.74 -22.41
N SER A 163 6.02 -0.02 -23.27
CA SER A 163 6.55 1.17 -23.94
C SER A 163 6.82 2.36 -23.01
N THR A 164 6.33 2.36 -21.76
CA THR A 164 6.63 3.45 -20.80
C THR A 164 8.12 3.50 -20.44
N TYR A 165 8.82 2.37 -20.54
CA TYR A 165 10.27 2.29 -20.26
C TYR A 165 11.15 2.93 -21.33
N LYS A 166 10.60 3.22 -22.53
CA LYS A 166 11.39 3.75 -23.66
C LYS A 166 12.11 5.05 -23.32
N MET A 167 11.50 5.91 -22.50
CA MET A 167 12.13 7.17 -22.08
C MET A 167 13.41 6.91 -21.29
N VAL A 168 13.41 5.93 -20.39
CA VAL A 168 14.60 5.55 -19.60
C VAL A 168 15.70 5.02 -20.52
N ALA A 169 15.35 4.12 -21.44
CA ALA A 169 16.30 3.56 -22.39
C ALA A 169 16.89 4.64 -23.34
N ALA A 170 16.06 5.58 -23.79
CA ALA A 170 16.50 6.69 -24.64
C ALA A 170 17.47 7.63 -23.91
N ILE A 171 17.15 8.00 -22.66
CA ILE A 171 18.04 8.84 -21.83
C ILE A 171 19.38 8.13 -21.60
N ALA A 172 19.38 6.82 -21.32
CA ALA A 172 20.61 6.06 -21.18
C ALA A 172 21.43 6.06 -22.49
N GLY A 173 20.78 5.84 -23.64
CA GLY A 173 21.46 5.88 -24.94
C GLY A 173 22.08 7.24 -25.27
N LEU A 174 21.40 8.34 -24.90
CA LEU A 174 21.93 9.70 -25.04
C LEU A 174 23.11 9.94 -24.10
N ASN A 175 23.01 9.51 -22.83
CA ASN A 175 24.04 9.69 -21.81
C ASN A 175 25.33 8.91 -22.13
N GLU A 176 25.19 7.70 -22.67
CA GLU A 176 26.31 6.85 -23.11
C GLU A 176 26.87 7.28 -24.48
N GLY A 177 26.27 8.29 -25.14
CA GLY A 177 26.68 8.75 -26.47
C GLY A 177 26.42 7.73 -27.60
N ILE A 178 25.57 6.73 -27.36
CA ILE A 178 25.17 5.72 -28.35
C ILE A 178 24.26 6.34 -29.42
N ILE A 179 23.40 7.28 -29.03
CA ILE A 179 22.53 8.05 -29.90
C ILE A 179 22.68 9.55 -29.61
N THR A 180 22.24 10.40 -30.56
CA THR A 180 22.12 11.85 -30.39
C THR A 180 20.69 12.29 -30.71
N PRO A 181 20.25 13.49 -30.30
CA PRO A 181 18.90 13.97 -30.62
C PRO A 181 18.61 14.11 -32.13
N GLN A 182 19.65 14.14 -32.96
CA GLN A 182 19.56 14.22 -34.43
C GLN A 182 19.79 12.88 -35.12
N TRP A 183 20.13 11.83 -34.36
CA TRP A 183 20.34 10.51 -34.93
C TRP A 183 19.01 9.94 -35.44
N THR A 184 19.00 9.40 -36.65
CA THR A 184 17.81 8.79 -37.24
C THR A 184 18.04 7.34 -37.64
N ILE A 185 16.96 6.55 -37.65
CA ILE A 185 16.94 5.19 -38.14
C ILE A 185 15.64 4.93 -38.92
N PHE A 186 15.73 4.17 -40.01
CA PHE A 186 14.56 3.75 -40.76
C PHE A 186 13.90 2.51 -40.12
N CYS A 187 12.63 2.62 -39.74
CA CYS A 187 11.82 1.56 -39.15
C CYS A 187 10.86 0.95 -40.21
N PRO A 188 11.19 -0.22 -40.80
CA PRO A 188 10.32 -0.92 -41.75
C PRO A 188 9.24 -1.79 -41.09
N GLY A 189 9.00 -1.64 -39.78
CA GLY A 189 8.04 -2.47 -39.02
C GLY A 189 8.66 -3.66 -38.31
N TYR A 190 9.98 -3.85 -38.39
CA TYR A 190 10.73 -4.85 -37.64
C TYR A 190 12.20 -4.45 -37.50
N TYR A 191 12.93 -5.12 -36.59
CA TYR A 191 14.37 -5.02 -36.45
C TYR A 191 14.99 -6.43 -36.36
N ARG A 192 16.06 -6.69 -37.12
CA ARG A 192 16.69 -8.02 -37.17
C ARG A 192 17.95 -8.05 -36.32
N ILE A 193 17.98 -8.94 -35.33
CA ILE A 193 19.12 -9.17 -34.43
C ILE A 193 19.65 -10.58 -34.69
N GLY A 194 20.73 -10.66 -35.48
CA GLY A 194 21.30 -11.94 -35.93
C GLY A 194 20.27 -12.80 -36.68
N ARG A 195 19.86 -13.91 -36.06
CA ARG A 195 18.85 -14.84 -36.59
C ARG A 195 17.41 -14.55 -36.14
N ARG A 196 17.20 -13.60 -35.23
CA ARG A 196 15.87 -13.25 -34.69
C ARG A 196 15.35 -11.97 -35.33
N THR A 197 14.04 -11.93 -35.55
CA THR A 197 13.32 -10.71 -35.97
C THR A 197 12.45 -10.26 -34.81
N VAL A 198 12.63 -9.01 -34.38
CA VAL A 198 11.80 -8.34 -33.38
C VAL A 198 10.83 -7.45 -34.12
N HIS A 199 9.53 -7.70 -33.98
CA HIS A 199 8.49 -6.96 -34.68
C HIS A 199 8.14 -5.65 -33.97
N CYS A 200 7.80 -4.64 -34.75
CA CYS A 200 7.19 -3.43 -34.25
C CYS A 200 5.67 -3.64 -34.09
N TRP A 201 5.03 -2.81 -33.26
CA TRP A 201 3.57 -2.82 -33.13
C TRP A 201 2.86 -2.39 -34.41
N ASN A 202 3.50 -1.53 -35.21
CA ASN A 202 3.05 -1.13 -36.54
C ASN A 202 3.77 -1.96 -37.60
N ALA A 203 3.05 -2.89 -38.23
CA ALA A 203 3.59 -3.76 -39.28
C ALA A 203 4.01 -3.01 -40.55
N ALA A 204 3.42 -1.84 -40.83
CA ALA A 204 3.80 -1.01 -41.98
C ALA A 204 5.09 -0.20 -41.73
N GLY A 205 5.57 -0.17 -40.49
CA GLY A 205 6.73 0.64 -40.09
C GLY A 205 6.39 2.10 -39.78
N HIS A 206 7.40 2.81 -39.28
CA HIS A 206 7.29 4.23 -38.93
C HIS A 206 8.06 5.13 -39.90
N GLY A 207 8.68 4.57 -40.94
CA GLY A 207 9.58 5.32 -41.81
C GLY A 207 10.82 5.77 -41.05
N GLU A 208 11.30 6.98 -41.31
CA GLU A 208 12.43 7.56 -40.58
C GLU A 208 11.99 8.05 -39.19
N VAL A 209 12.69 7.60 -38.14
CA VAL A 209 12.43 7.97 -36.74
C VAL A 209 13.72 8.44 -36.06
N ASN A 210 13.58 9.34 -35.08
CA ASN A 210 14.63 9.79 -34.18
C ASN A 210 14.37 9.38 -32.72
#